data_AF-A0A6V7KG29-F1
#
_entry.id   AF-A0A6V7KG29-F1
#
_cell.length_a   1.000
_cell.length_b   1.000
_cell.length_c   1.000
_cell.angle_alpha   90.00
_cell.angle_beta   90.00
_cell.angle_gamma   90.00
#
_symmetry.space_group_name_H-M   'P 1'
#
loop_
_entity.id
_entity.type
_entity.pdbx_description
1 polymer ?
#
loop_
_entity_poly.entity_id
_entity_poly.type
_entity_poly.pdbx_seq_one_letter_code
_entity_poly.pdbx_strand_id
1 'polypeptide(L)' 'WRYCIRLENLGDLSVQLRERHWRIFSLSGTLETVRGRGVVGQEPVLSKTLPAFQYSSHVSLQAPSGHM' A
#
# COMPACT_ATOMS: atom_id res chain seq x y z
N TRP A 1 -4.12 -8.28 -10.79
CA TRP A 1 -5.08 -8.10 -9.67
C TRP A 1 -5.19 -6.63 -9.30
N ARG A 2 -6.38 -6.16 -8.92
CA ARG A 2 -6.59 -4.81 -8.35
C ARG A 2 -6.83 -4.95 -6.86
N TYR A 3 -6.21 -4.08 -6.06
CA TYR A 3 -6.44 -4.00 -4.62
C TYR A 3 -6.89 -2.58 -4.24
N CYS A 4 -7.64 -2.48 -3.14
CA CYS A 4 -8.04 -1.23 -2.52
C CYS A 4 -7.48 -1.23 -1.09
N ILE A 5 -6.78 -0.16 -0.73
CA ILE A 5 -6.21 0.02 0.61
C ILE A 5 -6.83 1.27 1.21
N ARG A 6 -7.30 1.15 2.45
CA ARG A 6 -7.77 2.25 3.28
C ARG A 6 -6.84 2.37 4.49
N LEU A 7 -6.33 3.57 4.68
CA LEU A 7 -5.50 3.95 5.82
C LEU A 7 -6.36 4.81 6.73
N GLU A 8 -6.38 4.50 8.02
CA GLU A 8 -7.11 5.27 9.03
C GLU A 8 -6.18 5.60 10.19
N ASN A 9 -6.13 6.88 10.56
CA ASN A 9 -5.47 7.30 11.78
C ASN A 9 -6.51 7.38 12.90
N LEU A 10 -6.44 6.40 13.81
CA LEU A 10 -7.28 6.34 15.01
C LEU A 10 -6.66 7.08 16.21
N GLY A 11 -5.48 7.68 16.02
CA GLY A 11 -4.76 8.45 17.05
C GLY A 11 -5.02 9.95 16.95
N ASP A 12 -4.55 10.67 17.98
CA ASP A 12 -4.75 12.12 18.07
C ASP A 12 -3.70 12.95 17.31
N LEU A 13 -2.51 12.37 17.10
CA LEU A 13 -1.39 13.04 16.44
C LEU A 13 -1.48 12.86 14.94
N SER A 14 -1.13 13.92 14.19
CA SER A 14 -1.05 13.83 12.73
C SER A 14 0.13 12.96 12.32
N VAL A 15 -0.12 12.03 11.39
CA VAL A 15 0.90 11.14 10.83
C VAL A 15 0.94 11.30 9.32
N GLN A 16 2.08 10.97 8.69
CA GLN A 16 2.22 11.02 7.23
C GLN A 16 2.79 9.71 6.72
N LEU A 17 2.16 9.13 5.69
CA LEU A 17 2.73 8.00 4.98
C LEU A 17 3.87 8.50 4.09
N ARG A 18 5.08 8.00 4.34
CA ARG A 18 6.31 8.39 3.61
C ARG A 18 6.71 7.42 2.54
N GLU A 19 6.71 6.13 2.87
CA GLU A 19 7.23 5.09 2.02
C GLU A 19 6.32 3.87 2.04
N ARG A 20 6.37 3.10 0.96
CA ARG A 20 5.77 1.79 0.86
C ARG A 20 6.87 0.74 0.65
N HIS A 21 6.66 -0.42 1.22
CA HIS A 21 7.49 -1.60 1.02
C HIS A 21 6.58 -2.82 0.90
N TRP A 22 6.41 -3.32 -0.32
CA TRP A 22 5.61 -4.51 -0.62
C TRP A 22 6.52 -5.71 -0.83
N ARG A 23 6.07 -6.86 -0.34
CA ARG A 23 6.67 -8.17 -0.57
C ARG A 23 5.60 -9.06 -1.20
N ILE A 24 5.78 -9.40 -2.46
CA ILE A 24 4.79 -10.15 -3.23
C ILE A 24 5.39 -11.52 -3.50
N PHE A 25 4.77 -12.56 -2.95
CA PHE A 25 5.20 -13.94 -3.09
C PHE A 25 4.26 -14.69 -4.02
N SER A 26 4.74 -15.16 -5.17
CA SER A 26 3.94 -15.92 -6.12
C SER A 26 4.02 -17.43 -5.87
N LEU A 27 3.03 -18.19 -6.35
CA LEU A 27 3.05 -19.65 -6.29
C LEU A 27 4.24 -20.29 -7.03
N SER A 28 4.83 -19.57 -7.99
CA SER A 28 6.06 -20.01 -8.69
C SER A 28 7.31 -20.02 -7.78
N GLY A 29 7.19 -19.55 -6.53
CA GLY A 29 8.31 -19.42 -5.59
C GLY A 29 9.08 -18.10 -5.73
N THR A 30 8.60 -17.17 -6.57
CA THR A 30 9.25 -15.88 -6.78
C THR A 30 8.84 -14.90 -5.67
N LEU A 31 9.84 -14.23 -5.07
CA LEU A 31 9.62 -13.11 -4.17
C LEU A 31 9.99 -11.80 -4.88
N GLU A 32 8.99 -10.99 -5.18
CA GLU A 32 9.18 -9.62 -5.68
C GLU A 32 9.12 -8.62 -4.54
N THR A 33 10.00 -7.63 -4.54
CA THR A 33 10.03 -6.56 -3.55
C THR A 33 9.89 -5.21 -4.24
N VAL A 34 8.91 -4.42 -3.82
CA VAL A 34 8.69 -3.07 -4.34
C VAL A 34 8.87 -2.07 -3.20
N ARG A 35 9.82 -1.16 -3.36
CA ARG A 35 10.03 -0.02 -2.45
C ARG A 35 9.84 1.29 -3.19
N GLY A 36 9.29 2.28 -2.51
CA GLY A 36 9.20 3.61 -3.09
C GLY A 36 8.51 4.62 -2.18
N ARG A 37 8.65 5.89 -2.54
CA ARG A 37 8.00 7.01 -1.85
C ARG A 37 6.49 6.98 -2.07
N GLY A 38 5.74 7.19 -0.99
CA GLY A 38 4.29 7.37 -1.01
C GLY A 38 3.54 6.16 -1.55
N VAL A 39 2.27 6.40 -1.85
CA VAL A 39 1.34 5.48 -2.51
C VAL A 39 0.66 6.24 -3.65
N VAL A 40 0.57 5.63 -4.84
CA VAL A 40 -0.06 6.24 -6.05
C VAL A 40 0.37 7.68 -6.35
N GLY A 41 1.64 8.02 -6.06
CA GLY A 41 2.19 9.36 -6.26
C GLY A 41 1.90 10.36 -5.14
N GLN A 42 1.32 9.93 -4.01
CA GLN A 42 0.94 10.78 -2.89
C GLN A 42 1.60 10.31 -1.57
N GLU A 43 1.93 11.26 -0.70
CA GLU A 43 2.36 11.03 0.69
C GLU A 43 1.28 11.57 1.65
N PRO A 44 0.15 10.84 1.83
CA PRO A 44 -1.01 11.36 2.54
C PRO A 44 -0.70 11.66 4.00
N VAL A 45 -1.17 12.82 4.46
CA VAL A 45 -1.18 13.21 5.88
C VAL A 45 -2.54 12.83 6.45
N LEU A 46 -2.54 12.05 7.53
CA LEU A 46 -3.73 11.64 8.27
C LEU A 46 -3.78 12.40 9.59
N SER A 47 -4.77 13.26 9.74
CA SER A 47 -5.00 14.12 10.90
C SER A 47 -6.42 13.94 11.43
N LYS A 48 -6.78 14.59 12.54
CA LYS A 48 -8.17 14.57 13.03
C LYS A 48 -9.19 15.10 12.01
N THR A 49 -8.80 16.07 11.17
CA THR A 49 -9.69 16.66 10.16
C THR A 49 -9.75 15.85 8.86
N LEU A 50 -8.70 15.07 8.58
CA LEU A 50 -8.64 14.14 7.45
C LEU A 50 -8.12 12.77 7.95
N PRO A 51 -8.96 11.98 8.64
CA PRO A 51 -8.50 10.80 9.38
C PRO A 51 -8.27 9.58 8.49
N ALA A 52 -8.73 9.61 7.24
CA ALA A 52 -8.65 8.47 6.35
C ALA A 52 -8.20 8.86 4.93
N PHE A 53 -7.46 7.93 4.30
CA PHE A 53 -7.08 8.00 2.90
C PHE A 53 -7.32 6.63 2.24
N GLN A 54 -7.92 6.61 1.06
CA GLN A 54 -8.20 5.39 0.32
C GLN A 54 -7.64 5.48 -1.10
N TYR A 55 -6.99 4.42 -1.55
CA TYR A 55 -6.49 4.32 -2.92
C TYR A 55 -6.66 2.93 -3.49
N SER A 56 -6.68 2.86 -4.82
CA SER A 56 -6.62 1.61 -5.57
C SER A 56 -5.33 1.55 -6.39
N SER A 57 -4.75 0.37 -6.50
CA SER A 57 -3.65 0.11 -7.42
C SER A 57 -3.71 -1.34 -7.89
N HIS A 58 -2.74 -1.76 -8.68
CA HIS A 58 -2.72 -3.08 -9.27
C HIS A 58 -1.36 -3.75 -9.07
N VAL A 59 -1.39 -5.08 -9.11
CA VAL A 59 -0.21 -5.94 -9.16
C VAL A 59 -0.36 -6.90 -10.31
N SER A 60 0.72 -7.13 -11.06
CA SER A 60 0.83 -8.19 -12.04
C SER A 60 1.62 -9.33 -11.41
N LEU A 61 1.13 -10.56 -11.53
CA LEU A 61 1.86 -11.76 -11.12
C LEU A 61 2.13 -12.58 -12.36
N GLN A 62 3.33 -13.10 -12.51
CA GLN A 62 3.66 -14.12 -13.50
C GLN A 62 3.25 -15.53 -13.04
N ALA A 63 2.16 -15.63 -12.27
CA ALA A 63 1.64 -16.86 -11.66
C ALA A 63 0.12 -16.75 -11.47
N PRO A 64 -0.64 -17.87 -11.42
CA PRO A 64 -2.10 -17.84 -11.25
C PRO A 64 -2.55 -17.39 -9.86
N SER A 65 -1.67 -17.42 -8.85
CA SER A 65 -1.95 -16.99 -7.49
C SER A 65 -0.68 -16.54 -6.76
N GLY A 66 -0.87 -15.84 -5.63
CA GLY A 66 0.19 -15.35 -4.77
C GLY A 66 -0.34 -14.69 -3.50
N HIS A 67 0.59 -14.27 -2.65
CA HIS A 67 0.37 -13.54 -1.41
C HIS A 67 1.11 -12.19 -1.47
N MET A 68 0.56 -11.16 -0.82
CA MET A 68 1.15 -9.83 -0.70
C MET A 68 1.08 -9.38 0.76
#